data_AF-A0A7C6UJB1-F1
#
_entry.id   AF-A0A7C6UJB1-F1
#
_cell.length_a   1.000
_cell.length_b   1.000
_cell.length_c   1.000
_cell.angle_alpha   90.00
_cell.angle_beta   90.00
_cell.angle_gamma   90.00
#
_symmetry.space_group_name_H-M   'P 1'
#
loop_
_entity.id
_entity.type
_entity.pdbx_description
1 polymer ?
#
loop_
_entity_poly.entity_id
_entity_poly.type
_entity_poly.pdbx_seq_one_letter_code
_entity_poly.pdbx_strand_id
1 'polypeptide(L)'
;MKTIEEINQKIKDGDAVVITAGEMTRIVQENGAGKAAKEVDVVTTGTFGAMCSSGAFFNFGHSDPPIKMSRTYLNGVEAYSGIAAVDAYIGAAQPHHNPDIGFDYGGAHVLEDLVRGNEVELVAEAFGTDCYPRTEVNTFISLENLNQAVMVNPRNCYQNYAVATNSTEETLYTYMGTLLPQMGNVSYSSAGELSPLLNDPYFQTIGAGTQIFLCGGRGYIMGQGTQHATDGERKNGVPTESAGTLMLQGDLKKMDSNYLRGATMPKYGPTLYVGAGIPIPILNEEIAQRTGISDHEISCKIYDYGVPRRDRPIIQETNYHELKTGKIAIDGNEVQTSPLSSFKKALEIAEELKTWIEKGEFLLTNPVKSIPNKGCTVNPLEIRRPSIMVKDIKIKPVITVKAEEAISGVARKMVDNNINHLPVVDHPGRLMGIVTSWDIAHAVAKGSKKLTEVMTKKVIVAMEDDPVEVIARRIDKHEISGMPIVDRENLVKGMITAEDISRLMCSQNNKEGDSQ
;
A
#
# COMPACT_ATOMS: atom_id res chain seq x y z
N MET A 1 -24.88 -7.49 -31.65
CA MET A 1 -24.19 -7.25 -30.36
C MET A 1 -25.12 -7.78 -29.30
N LYS A 2 -24.66 -8.64 -28.39
CA LYS A 2 -25.52 -9.14 -27.30
C LYS A 2 -25.84 -7.98 -26.35
N THR A 3 -26.99 -8.04 -25.71
CA THR A 3 -27.39 -7.09 -24.65
C THR A 3 -27.36 -7.76 -23.28
N ILE A 4 -27.27 -6.97 -22.22
CA ILE A 4 -27.32 -7.49 -20.85
C ILE A 4 -28.70 -8.11 -20.57
N GLU A 5 -29.77 -7.56 -21.15
CA GLU A 5 -31.13 -8.09 -21.05
C GLU A 5 -31.25 -9.49 -21.66
N GLU A 6 -30.69 -9.71 -22.85
CA GLU A 6 -30.64 -11.04 -23.50
C GLU A 6 -29.83 -12.05 -22.67
N ILE A 7 -28.68 -11.63 -22.13
CA ILE A 7 -27.86 -12.49 -21.26
C ILE A 7 -28.62 -12.84 -19.98
N ASN A 8 -29.27 -11.87 -19.34
CA ASN A 8 -30.08 -12.10 -18.15
C ASN A 8 -31.28 -13.02 -18.42
N GLN A 9 -31.84 -12.99 -19.63
CA GLN A 9 -32.89 -13.93 -20.02
C GLN A 9 -32.32 -15.35 -20.09
N LYS A 10 -31.19 -15.55 -20.76
CA LYS A 10 -30.49 -16.84 -20.76
C LYS A 10 -30.12 -17.35 -19.37
N ILE A 11 -29.68 -16.46 -18.48
CA ILE A 11 -29.37 -16.81 -17.07
C ILE A 11 -30.62 -17.37 -16.38
N LYS A 12 -31.78 -16.72 -16.55
CA LYS A 12 -33.05 -17.20 -15.97
C LYS A 12 -33.51 -18.51 -16.57
N ASP A 13 -33.23 -18.72 -17.86
CA ASP A 13 -33.61 -19.93 -18.59
C ASP A 13 -32.64 -21.10 -18.31
N GLY A 14 -31.47 -20.83 -17.72
CA GLY A 14 -30.42 -21.84 -17.46
C GLY A 14 -29.53 -22.15 -18.68
N ASP A 15 -29.59 -21.32 -19.71
CA ASP A 15 -28.92 -21.51 -21.00
C ASP A 15 -27.65 -20.64 -21.17
N ALA A 16 -27.32 -19.81 -20.17
CA ALA A 16 -26.17 -18.91 -20.26
C ALA A 16 -24.84 -19.67 -20.15
N VAL A 17 -23.91 -19.36 -21.06
CA VAL A 17 -22.54 -19.88 -20.99
C VAL A 17 -21.69 -18.95 -20.13
N VAL A 18 -21.38 -19.38 -18.92
CA VAL A 18 -20.57 -18.64 -17.94
C VAL A 18 -19.24 -19.34 -17.74
N ILE A 19 -18.15 -18.60 -17.82
CA ILE A 19 -16.79 -19.13 -17.61
C ILE A 19 -15.97 -18.16 -16.76
N THR A 20 -14.82 -18.60 -16.27
CA THR A 20 -13.83 -17.73 -15.61
C THR A 20 -12.92 -17.05 -16.62
N ALA A 21 -12.26 -15.95 -16.22
CA ALA A 21 -11.28 -15.28 -17.07
C ALA A 21 -10.10 -16.20 -17.48
N GLY A 22 -9.66 -17.11 -16.59
CA GLY A 22 -8.62 -18.08 -16.93
C GLY A 22 -9.07 -19.10 -17.99
N GLU A 23 -10.34 -19.52 -17.99
CA GLU A 23 -10.94 -20.33 -19.06
C GLU A 23 -11.05 -19.53 -20.37
N MET A 24 -11.43 -18.25 -20.27
CA MET A 24 -11.58 -17.36 -21.43
C MET A 24 -10.27 -17.15 -22.18
N THR A 25 -9.15 -16.96 -21.46
CA THR A 25 -7.81 -16.84 -22.06
C THR A 25 -7.50 -18.04 -22.96
N ARG A 26 -7.79 -19.27 -22.52
CA ARG A 26 -7.56 -20.49 -23.32
C ARG A 26 -8.49 -20.54 -24.53
N ILE A 27 -9.76 -20.23 -24.35
CA ILE A 27 -10.75 -20.23 -25.43
C ILE A 27 -10.37 -19.23 -26.53
N VAL A 28 -9.95 -18.02 -26.16
CA VAL A 28 -9.52 -17.00 -27.13
C VAL A 28 -8.25 -17.42 -27.86
N GLN A 29 -7.29 -18.03 -27.18
CA GLN A 29 -6.06 -18.55 -27.80
C GLN A 29 -6.35 -19.69 -28.80
N GLU A 30 -7.26 -20.61 -28.45
CA GLU A 30 -7.57 -21.79 -29.29
C GLU A 30 -8.55 -21.48 -30.43
N ASN A 31 -9.56 -20.64 -30.19
CA ASN A 31 -10.71 -20.45 -31.07
C ASN A 31 -10.81 -19.03 -31.66
N GLY A 32 -10.06 -18.06 -31.13
CA GLY A 32 -10.15 -16.65 -31.48
C GLY A 32 -11.33 -15.92 -30.81
N ALA A 33 -11.17 -14.61 -30.62
CA ALA A 33 -12.15 -13.76 -29.92
C ALA A 33 -13.52 -13.72 -30.59
N GLY A 34 -13.59 -13.72 -31.92
CA GLY A 34 -14.87 -13.67 -32.65
C GLY A 34 -15.76 -14.89 -32.44
N LYS A 35 -15.18 -16.09 -32.26
CA LYS A 35 -15.93 -17.30 -31.92
C LYS A 35 -16.30 -17.29 -30.43
N ALA A 36 -15.36 -16.95 -29.56
CA ALA A 36 -15.60 -16.82 -28.13
C ALA A 36 -16.75 -15.85 -27.82
N ALA A 37 -16.83 -14.71 -28.51
CA ALA A 37 -17.91 -13.73 -28.35
C ALA A 37 -19.31 -14.24 -28.69
N LYS A 38 -19.41 -15.25 -29.57
CA LYS A 38 -20.69 -15.86 -29.93
C LYS A 38 -21.12 -16.89 -28.90
N GLU A 39 -20.18 -17.69 -28.42
CA GLU A 39 -20.43 -18.84 -27.55
C GLU A 39 -20.54 -18.46 -26.08
N VAL A 40 -19.68 -17.57 -25.59
CA VAL A 40 -19.63 -17.15 -24.18
C VAL A 40 -20.58 -15.99 -23.93
N ASP A 41 -21.34 -16.04 -22.85
CA ASP A 41 -22.25 -14.97 -22.44
C ASP A 41 -21.64 -14.12 -21.31
N VAL A 42 -20.96 -14.74 -20.35
CA VAL A 42 -20.36 -14.04 -19.19
C VAL A 42 -18.98 -14.59 -18.85
N VAL A 43 -18.03 -13.68 -18.59
CA VAL A 43 -16.74 -14.01 -18.01
C VAL A 43 -16.69 -13.51 -16.56
N THR A 44 -16.42 -14.41 -15.63
CA THR A 44 -16.28 -14.09 -14.21
C THR A 44 -14.82 -13.84 -13.86
N THR A 45 -14.59 -12.79 -13.08
CA THR A 45 -13.27 -12.35 -12.63
C THR A 45 -13.20 -12.36 -11.11
N GLY A 46 -11.99 -12.33 -10.55
CA GLY A 46 -11.79 -12.38 -9.11
C GLY A 46 -10.47 -11.77 -8.68
N THR A 47 -10.47 -11.17 -7.50
CA THR A 47 -9.25 -10.73 -6.82
C THR A 47 -9.40 -10.91 -5.32
N PHE A 48 -8.31 -11.23 -4.64
CA PHE A 48 -8.23 -11.30 -3.19
C PHE A 48 -6.84 -10.81 -2.77
N GLY A 49 -6.76 -9.59 -2.26
CA GLY A 49 -5.49 -8.98 -1.91
C GLY A 49 -5.64 -7.93 -0.83
N ALA A 50 -4.50 -7.46 -0.30
CA ALA A 50 -4.46 -6.41 0.69
C ALA A 50 -4.99 -5.08 0.13
N MET A 51 -6.17 -4.65 0.59
CA MET A 51 -6.84 -3.42 0.19
C MET A 51 -7.11 -2.57 1.43
N CYS A 52 -6.07 -1.92 1.94
CA CYS A 52 -6.11 -1.10 3.15
C CYS A 52 -7.11 0.07 3.08
N SER A 53 -7.46 0.52 1.88
CA SER A 53 -8.46 1.57 1.63
C SER A 53 -9.89 1.02 1.66
N SER A 54 -10.19 0.30 2.72
CA SER A 54 -11.49 -0.33 2.99
C SER A 54 -11.97 0.05 4.39
N GLY A 55 -13.27 -0.06 4.65
CA GLY A 55 -13.85 0.29 5.94
C GLY A 55 -15.37 0.15 5.94
N ALA A 56 -15.99 0.45 7.07
CA ALA A 56 -17.44 0.36 7.21
C ALA A 56 -18.03 1.49 8.04
N PHE A 57 -19.21 1.95 7.64
CA PHE A 57 -20.09 2.76 8.48
C PHE A 57 -20.93 1.84 9.36
N PHE A 58 -21.07 2.23 10.63
CA PHE A 58 -21.96 1.58 11.57
C PHE A 58 -22.99 2.56 12.07
N ASN A 59 -24.21 2.07 12.28
CA ASN A 59 -25.22 2.74 13.09
C ASN A 59 -25.49 1.87 14.32
N PHE A 60 -25.13 2.38 15.50
CA PHE A 60 -25.21 1.64 16.76
C PHE A 60 -26.61 1.68 17.40
N GLY A 61 -27.47 2.60 16.96
CA GLY A 61 -28.70 2.93 17.66
C GLY A 61 -28.45 3.78 18.91
N HIS A 62 -29.49 4.46 19.39
CA HIS A 62 -29.40 5.24 20.62
C HIS A 62 -29.48 4.35 21.87
N SER A 63 -28.63 4.66 22.84
CA SER A 63 -28.81 4.25 24.24
C SER A 63 -30.01 4.95 24.88
N ASP A 64 -30.41 4.50 26.06
CA ASP A 64 -31.33 5.23 26.94
C ASP A 64 -30.63 5.58 28.27
N PRO A 65 -30.51 6.87 28.66
CA PRO A 65 -30.81 8.05 27.85
C PRO A 65 -29.93 8.15 26.58
N PRO A 66 -30.37 8.93 25.57
CA PRO A 66 -29.70 9.03 24.27
C PRO A 66 -28.33 9.71 24.35
N ILE A 67 -27.45 9.31 23.45
CA ILE A 67 -26.06 9.79 23.33
C ILE A 67 -25.81 10.39 21.95
N LYS A 68 -24.92 11.40 21.90
CA LYS A 68 -24.31 11.94 20.68
C LYS A 68 -22.81 11.68 20.71
N MET A 69 -22.41 10.53 20.16
CA MET A 69 -21.03 10.04 20.16
C MET A 69 -20.11 11.04 19.47
N SER A 70 -19.09 11.48 20.19
CA SER A 70 -18.05 12.40 19.71
C SER A 70 -16.70 11.71 19.52
N ARG A 71 -16.46 10.63 20.26
CA ARG A 71 -15.36 9.66 20.06
C ARG A 71 -15.90 8.27 20.27
N THR A 72 -15.45 7.33 19.45
CA THR A 72 -15.90 5.94 19.48
C THR A 72 -14.71 5.03 19.29
N TYR A 73 -14.65 3.96 20.07
CA TYR A 73 -13.65 2.91 19.97
C TYR A 73 -14.34 1.55 19.90
N LEU A 74 -13.88 0.71 18.97
CA LEU A 74 -14.33 -0.67 18.78
C LEU A 74 -13.16 -1.60 19.10
N ASN A 75 -13.23 -2.36 20.20
CA ASN A 75 -12.09 -3.12 20.76
C ASN A 75 -10.81 -2.25 20.79
N GLY A 76 -10.92 -1.03 21.32
CA GLY A 76 -9.80 -0.09 21.40
C GLY A 76 -9.25 0.43 20.05
N VAL A 77 -9.96 0.21 18.93
CA VAL A 77 -9.66 0.83 17.64
C VAL A 77 -10.58 2.01 17.41
N GLU A 78 -10.02 3.19 17.14
CA GLU A 78 -10.83 4.39 16.91
C GLU A 78 -11.73 4.24 15.67
N ALA A 79 -13.03 4.45 15.84
CA ALA A 79 -13.98 4.63 14.76
C ALA A 79 -14.34 6.13 14.69
N TYR A 80 -14.21 6.71 13.50
CA TYR A 80 -14.42 8.12 13.22
C TYR A 80 -15.89 8.50 13.44
N SER A 81 -16.19 9.09 14.61
CA SER A 81 -17.49 9.68 14.95
C SER A 81 -17.69 11.04 14.25
N GLY A 82 -18.70 11.81 14.66
CA GLY A 82 -18.96 13.14 14.11
C GLY A 82 -19.70 13.16 12.77
N ILE A 83 -20.13 11.98 12.29
CA ILE A 83 -20.99 11.82 11.10
C ILE A 83 -22.44 12.15 11.47
N ALA A 84 -22.92 11.55 12.56
CA ALA A 84 -24.23 11.80 13.18
C ALA A 84 -24.15 11.36 14.66
N ALA A 85 -25.29 11.20 15.34
CA ALA A 85 -25.29 11.01 16.79
C ALA A 85 -24.80 9.62 17.24
N VAL A 86 -25.05 8.57 16.46
CA VAL A 86 -24.71 7.18 16.81
C VAL A 86 -24.10 6.44 15.61
N ASP A 87 -23.43 7.21 14.75
CA ASP A 87 -22.83 6.73 13.52
C ASP A 87 -21.32 6.96 13.58
N ALA A 88 -20.56 5.93 13.20
CA ALA A 88 -19.11 6.01 13.09
C ALA A 88 -18.62 5.25 11.86
N TYR A 89 -17.48 5.66 11.31
CA TYR A 89 -16.78 4.94 10.25
C TYR A 89 -15.49 4.33 10.81
N ILE A 90 -15.24 3.03 10.61
CA ILE A 90 -13.93 2.44 10.92
C ILE A 90 -13.13 2.20 9.63
N GLY A 91 -11.89 2.66 9.61
CA GLY A 91 -10.94 2.36 8.53
C GLY A 91 -10.17 1.08 8.81
N ALA A 92 -10.02 0.20 7.82
CA ALA A 92 -9.26 -1.04 7.95
C ALA A 92 -7.81 -0.83 8.40
N ALA A 93 -7.19 0.28 7.97
CA ALA A 93 -5.82 0.64 8.30
C ALA A 93 -5.67 1.34 9.67
N GLN A 94 -6.75 1.55 10.41
CA GLN A 94 -6.68 2.21 11.72
C GLN A 94 -5.99 1.28 12.72
N PRO A 95 -4.88 1.69 13.35
CA PRO A 95 -4.24 0.90 14.40
C PRO A 95 -5.04 0.94 15.70
N HIS A 96 -4.76 -0.02 16.58
CA HIS A 96 -5.25 0.01 17.95
C HIS A 96 -4.68 1.23 18.71
N HIS A 97 -5.46 1.87 19.59
CA HIS A 97 -5.01 3.08 20.31
C HIS A 97 -3.93 2.77 21.37
N ASN A 98 -3.96 1.57 21.96
CA ASN A 98 -2.96 1.12 22.94
C ASN A 98 -1.64 0.76 22.23
N PRO A 99 -0.54 1.46 22.49
CA PRO A 99 0.76 1.18 21.87
C PRO A 99 1.32 -0.21 22.20
N ASP A 100 0.93 -0.81 23.34
CA ASP A 100 1.40 -2.15 23.74
C ASP A 100 0.82 -3.26 22.84
N ILE A 101 -0.37 -3.04 22.28
CA ILE A 101 -0.96 -3.92 21.25
C ILE A 101 -0.36 -3.62 19.88
N GLY A 102 0.02 -2.37 19.66
CA GLY A 102 0.73 -1.93 18.45
C GLY A 102 -0.06 -2.20 17.17
N PHE A 103 0.58 -2.89 16.22
CA PHE A 103 -0.01 -3.20 14.91
C PHE A 103 -0.67 -4.58 14.83
N ASP A 104 -0.63 -5.38 15.90
CA ASP A 104 -1.11 -6.76 15.88
C ASP A 104 -2.64 -6.84 15.82
N TYR A 105 -3.33 -5.74 16.18
CA TYR A 105 -4.77 -5.59 16.05
C TYR A 105 -5.13 -4.18 15.55
N GLY A 106 -6.26 -4.05 14.85
CA GLY A 106 -6.65 -2.79 14.20
C GLY A 106 -7.99 -2.91 13.49
N GLY A 107 -8.37 -1.89 12.73
CA GLY A 107 -9.72 -1.81 12.13
C GLY A 107 -10.05 -2.97 11.21
N ALA A 108 -9.07 -3.50 10.49
CA ALA A 108 -9.25 -4.71 9.67
C ALA A 108 -9.62 -5.95 10.51
N HIS A 109 -9.07 -6.07 11.71
CA HIS A 109 -9.34 -7.18 12.62
C HIS A 109 -10.71 -7.03 13.28
N VAL A 110 -11.11 -5.81 13.66
CA VAL A 110 -12.47 -5.50 14.13
C VAL A 110 -13.52 -5.90 13.08
N LEU A 111 -13.28 -5.54 11.81
CA LEU A 111 -14.18 -5.91 10.71
C LEU A 111 -14.27 -7.43 10.54
N GLU A 112 -13.13 -8.13 10.62
CA GLU A 112 -13.12 -9.58 10.56
C GLU A 112 -13.87 -10.21 11.74
N ASP A 113 -13.65 -9.74 12.97
CA ASP A 113 -14.30 -10.25 14.18
C ASP A 113 -15.82 -10.13 14.07
N LEU A 114 -16.33 -8.97 13.66
CA LEU A 114 -17.76 -8.78 13.44
C LEU A 114 -18.32 -9.75 12.39
N VAL A 115 -17.62 -9.95 11.27
CA VAL A 115 -18.04 -10.88 10.21
C VAL A 115 -17.96 -12.34 10.66
N ARG A 116 -17.06 -12.68 11.60
CA ARG A 116 -17.02 -14.01 12.24
C ARG A 116 -18.14 -14.23 13.26
N GLY A 117 -18.91 -13.19 13.59
CA GLY A 117 -19.95 -13.24 14.62
C GLY A 117 -19.41 -13.02 16.03
N ASN A 118 -18.17 -12.56 16.19
CA ASN A 118 -17.62 -12.21 17.50
C ASN A 118 -18.24 -10.90 18.01
N GLU A 119 -18.38 -10.80 19.33
CA GLU A 119 -18.71 -9.53 19.98
C GLU A 119 -17.50 -8.60 20.03
N VAL A 120 -17.76 -7.30 19.90
CA VAL A 120 -16.76 -6.23 19.92
C VAL A 120 -17.18 -5.21 20.97
N GLU A 121 -16.26 -4.81 21.85
CA GLU A 121 -16.48 -3.75 22.82
C GLU A 121 -16.68 -2.42 22.09
N LEU A 122 -17.76 -1.72 22.40
CA LEU A 122 -18.05 -0.35 21.99
C LEU A 122 -17.85 0.56 23.20
N VAL A 123 -16.86 1.43 23.12
CA VAL A 123 -16.67 2.55 24.04
C VAL A 123 -16.94 3.85 23.30
N ALA A 124 -17.84 4.68 23.81
CA ALA A 124 -18.15 5.97 23.20
C ALA A 124 -18.19 7.08 24.24
N GLU A 125 -17.61 8.23 23.89
CA GLU A 125 -17.59 9.45 24.68
C GLU A 125 -18.38 10.56 23.98
N ALA A 126 -19.07 11.38 24.76
CA ALA A 126 -19.90 12.48 24.31
C ALA A 126 -19.79 13.67 25.27
N PHE A 127 -19.91 14.89 24.74
CA PHE A 127 -19.86 16.13 25.53
C PHE A 127 -21.17 16.43 26.29
N GLY A 128 -22.26 15.68 26.02
CA GLY A 128 -23.57 15.87 26.63
C GLY A 128 -24.32 17.10 26.09
N THR A 129 -25.62 16.95 25.82
CA THR A 129 -26.53 18.06 25.49
C THR A 129 -27.93 17.81 26.06
N ASP A 130 -28.82 18.80 26.00
CA ASP A 130 -30.22 18.64 26.42
C ASP A 130 -30.93 17.48 25.67
N CYS A 131 -30.64 17.30 24.38
CA CYS A 131 -31.21 16.20 23.58
C CYS A 131 -30.48 14.87 23.78
N TYR A 132 -29.23 14.90 24.24
CA TYR A 132 -28.34 13.74 24.36
C TYR A 132 -27.58 13.81 25.69
N PRO A 133 -28.25 13.58 26.82
CA PRO A 133 -27.66 13.86 28.13
C PRO A 133 -26.62 12.82 28.55
N ARG A 134 -26.61 11.64 27.91
CA ARG A 134 -25.59 10.62 28.18
C ARG A 134 -24.24 11.06 27.60
N THR A 135 -23.21 11.02 28.44
CA THR A 135 -21.83 11.39 28.09
C THR A 135 -20.92 10.19 27.80
N GLU A 136 -21.33 8.99 28.20
CA GLU A 136 -20.55 7.76 28.01
C GLU A 136 -21.41 6.51 27.76
N VAL A 137 -20.89 5.62 26.92
CA VAL A 137 -21.39 4.25 26.72
C VAL A 137 -20.19 3.30 26.73
N ASN A 138 -20.29 2.22 27.51
CA ASN A 138 -19.45 1.04 27.38
C ASN A 138 -20.38 -0.18 27.30
N THR A 139 -20.31 -0.94 26.20
CA THR A 139 -21.13 -2.13 25.96
C THR A 139 -20.45 -3.03 24.93
N PHE A 140 -21.02 -4.20 24.66
CA PHE A 140 -20.63 -5.04 23.54
C PHE A 140 -21.64 -4.94 22.40
N ILE A 141 -21.15 -5.01 21.16
CA ILE A 141 -21.94 -5.06 19.94
C ILE A 141 -21.59 -6.29 19.12
N SER A 142 -22.51 -6.73 18.27
CA SER A 142 -22.30 -7.78 17.29
C SER A 142 -22.90 -7.34 15.97
N LEU A 143 -22.50 -7.99 14.87
CA LEU A 143 -23.03 -7.64 13.56
C LEU A 143 -24.56 -7.80 13.48
N GLU A 144 -25.13 -8.74 14.24
CA GLU A 144 -26.56 -8.98 14.31
C GLU A 144 -27.33 -7.80 14.95
N ASN A 145 -26.80 -7.24 16.06
CA ASN A 145 -27.48 -6.22 16.85
C ASN A 145 -27.32 -4.77 16.31
N LEU A 146 -26.39 -4.55 15.37
CA LEU A 146 -26.25 -3.27 14.69
C LEU A 146 -27.42 -3.01 13.72
N ASN A 147 -27.92 -1.76 13.71
CA ASN A 147 -28.95 -1.36 12.74
C ASN A 147 -28.43 -1.44 11.31
N GLN A 148 -27.24 -0.87 11.08
CA GLN A 148 -26.54 -0.91 9.81
C GLN A 148 -25.05 -1.16 10.03
N ALA A 149 -24.48 -1.97 9.14
CA ALA A 149 -23.05 -2.17 9.00
C ALA A 149 -22.73 -2.19 7.51
N VAL A 150 -22.37 -1.03 6.95
CA VAL A 150 -22.23 -0.84 5.51
C VAL A 150 -20.77 -0.67 5.17
N MET A 151 -20.20 -1.67 4.50
CA MET A 151 -18.85 -1.55 3.96
C MET A 151 -18.85 -0.50 2.84
N VAL A 152 -17.97 0.49 2.93
CA VAL A 152 -17.76 1.51 1.91
C VAL A 152 -16.26 1.70 1.73
N ASN A 153 -15.74 1.22 0.61
CA ASN A 153 -14.32 1.19 0.33
C ASN A 153 -13.99 2.28 -0.69
N PRO A 154 -13.31 3.38 -0.29
CA PRO A 154 -13.01 4.49 -1.19
C PRO A 154 -12.08 4.10 -2.34
N ARG A 155 -11.33 2.98 -2.23
CA ARG A 155 -10.40 2.54 -3.27
C ARG A 155 -10.06 1.06 -3.17
N ASN A 156 -10.53 0.28 -4.11
CA ASN A 156 -10.21 -1.14 -4.28
C ASN A 156 -9.91 -1.44 -5.75
N CYS A 157 -9.53 -2.69 -6.04
CA CYS A 157 -9.36 -3.22 -7.40
C CYS A 157 -8.53 -2.32 -8.30
N TYR A 158 -7.28 -2.03 -7.91
CA TYR A 158 -6.33 -1.38 -8.82
C TYR A 158 -6.23 -2.16 -10.14
N GLN A 159 -6.27 -1.44 -11.26
CA GLN A 159 -6.26 -2.03 -12.60
C GLN A 159 -4.96 -2.78 -12.88
N ASN A 160 -3.82 -2.14 -12.61
CA ASN A 160 -2.54 -2.80 -12.47
C ASN A 160 -1.82 -2.15 -11.28
N TYR A 161 -0.68 -2.67 -10.85
CA TYR A 161 -0.02 -2.21 -9.64
C TYR A 161 1.50 -2.25 -9.74
N ALA A 162 2.15 -1.59 -8.78
CA ALA A 162 3.60 -1.59 -8.67
C ALA A 162 4.13 -2.96 -8.22
N VAL A 163 5.29 -3.33 -8.77
CA VAL A 163 6.14 -4.43 -8.28
C VAL A 163 7.28 -3.80 -7.48
N ALA A 164 7.60 -4.33 -6.31
CA ALA A 164 8.48 -3.69 -5.35
C ALA A 164 9.73 -4.52 -5.06
N THR A 165 10.89 -3.87 -5.07
CA THR A 165 12.15 -4.39 -4.52
C THR A 165 12.87 -3.31 -3.71
N ASN A 166 14.04 -3.62 -3.18
CA ASN A 166 14.78 -2.76 -2.28
C ASN A 166 16.28 -2.87 -2.54
N SER A 167 16.89 -1.83 -3.11
CA SER A 167 18.33 -1.78 -3.38
C SER A 167 19.19 -1.55 -2.14
N THR A 168 18.60 -1.14 -1.00
CA THR A 168 19.37 -0.73 0.17
C THR A 168 19.97 -1.91 0.93
N GLU A 169 20.91 -1.60 1.83
CA GLU A 169 21.56 -2.55 2.73
C GLU A 169 20.71 -2.98 3.93
N GLU A 170 19.45 -2.54 4.00
CA GLU A 170 18.55 -2.74 5.13
C GLU A 170 17.22 -3.32 4.71
N THR A 171 16.61 -4.13 5.58
CA THR A 171 15.24 -4.61 5.36
C THR A 171 14.26 -3.44 5.45
N LEU A 172 13.40 -3.31 4.43
CA LEU A 172 12.29 -2.38 4.44
C LEU A 172 10.98 -3.08 4.80
N TYR A 173 10.16 -2.40 5.58
CA TYR A 173 8.84 -2.84 6.00
C TYR A 173 7.82 -1.90 5.38
N THR A 174 7.01 -2.42 4.46
CA THR A 174 6.17 -1.59 3.57
C THR A 174 4.77 -2.18 3.40
N TYR A 175 3.87 -1.44 2.75
CA TYR A 175 2.60 -2.00 2.28
C TYR A 175 2.78 -3.08 1.20
N MET A 176 3.96 -3.15 0.59
CA MET A 176 4.33 -4.22 -0.34
C MET A 176 4.93 -5.43 0.39
N GLY A 177 4.75 -5.52 1.71
CA GLY A 177 5.37 -6.54 2.54
C GLY A 177 6.81 -6.19 2.95
N THR A 178 7.53 -7.22 3.41
CA THR A 178 8.94 -7.10 3.80
C THR A 178 9.83 -7.21 2.56
N LEU A 179 10.60 -6.16 2.29
CA LEU A 179 11.56 -6.13 1.20
C LEU A 179 12.97 -6.30 1.76
N LEU A 180 13.66 -7.36 1.32
CA LEU A 180 14.97 -7.75 1.78
C LEU A 180 16.05 -6.82 1.21
N PRO A 181 17.20 -6.66 1.90
CA PRO A 181 18.32 -5.88 1.40
C PRO A 181 18.81 -6.35 0.03
N GLN A 182 19.48 -5.45 -0.70
CA GLN A 182 20.22 -5.76 -1.94
C GLN A 182 19.40 -6.55 -2.96
N MET A 183 18.14 -6.13 -3.15
CA MET A 183 17.16 -6.77 -4.03
C MET A 183 16.93 -8.25 -3.72
N GLY A 184 17.03 -8.66 -2.46
CA GLY A 184 16.90 -10.06 -2.06
C GLY A 184 15.53 -10.69 -2.31
N ASN A 185 14.50 -9.88 -2.55
CA ASN A 185 13.19 -10.33 -3.03
C ASN A 185 12.47 -9.25 -3.87
N VAL A 186 11.42 -9.71 -4.54
CA VAL A 186 10.45 -8.90 -5.25
C VAL A 186 9.05 -9.23 -4.73
N SER A 187 8.28 -8.22 -4.33
CA SER A 187 6.88 -8.41 -3.94
C SER A 187 5.95 -7.74 -4.94
N TYR A 188 4.85 -8.39 -5.29
CA TYR A 188 3.92 -7.89 -6.30
C TYR A 188 2.47 -8.11 -5.92
N SER A 189 1.58 -7.36 -6.57
CA SER A 189 0.14 -7.57 -6.48
C SER A 189 -0.50 -7.29 -7.83
N SER A 190 -1.03 -8.34 -8.43
CA SER A 190 -2.47 -8.56 -8.58
C SER A 190 -2.65 -10.06 -8.91
N ALA A 191 -3.89 -10.51 -9.07
CA ALA A 191 -4.21 -11.85 -9.54
C ALA A 191 -3.87 -12.08 -11.04
N GLY A 192 -3.31 -11.09 -11.73
CA GLY A 192 -2.98 -11.15 -13.15
C GLY A 192 -4.23 -11.30 -14.00
N GLU A 193 -4.26 -12.28 -14.89
CA GLU A 193 -5.38 -12.57 -15.81
C GLU A 193 -6.77 -12.72 -15.15
N LEU A 194 -6.85 -13.06 -13.86
CA LEU A 194 -8.14 -13.13 -13.15
C LEU A 194 -8.65 -11.75 -12.68
N SER A 195 -7.80 -10.71 -12.69
CA SER A 195 -8.12 -9.41 -12.10
C SER A 195 -9.23 -8.70 -12.88
N PRO A 196 -10.29 -8.20 -12.21
CA PRO A 196 -11.44 -7.64 -12.90
C PRO A 196 -11.13 -6.53 -13.91
N LEU A 197 -10.37 -5.52 -13.49
CA LEU A 197 -10.12 -4.34 -14.32
C LEU A 197 -9.09 -4.56 -15.43
N LEU A 198 -8.32 -5.66 -15.41
CA LEU A 198 -7.47 -6.04 -16.56
C LEU A 198 -8.29 -6.66 -17.69
N ASN A 199 -9.43 -7.27 -17.35
CA ASN A 199 -10.36 -7.87 -18.30
C ASN A 199 -11.38 -6.88 -18.88
N ASP A 200 -11.59 -5.73 -18.23
CA ASP A 200 -12.31 -4.58 -18.81
C ASP A 200 -11.45 -3.29 -18.74
N PRO A 201 -10.35 -3.22 -19.52
CA PRO A 201 -9.32 -2.21 -19.33
C PRO A 201 -9.75 -0.77 -19.62
N TYR A 202 -10.87 -0.60 -20.32
CA TYR A 202 -11.42 0.69 -20.74
C TYR A 202 -12.81 0.97 -20.15
N PHE A 203 -13.21 0.22 -19.13
CA PHE A 203 -14.49 0.39 -18.41
C PHE A 203 -15.69 0.36 -19.36
N GLN A 204 -15.69 -0.55 -20.34
CA GLN A 204 -16.75 -0.70 -21.33
C GLN A 204 -18.03 -1.26 -20.71
N THR A 205 -17.89 -2.12 -19.71
CA THR A 205 -19.00 -2.81 -19.02
C THR A 205 -19.09 -2.45 -17.54
N ILE A 206 -17.96 -2.10 -16.93
CA ILE A 206 -17.84 -1.76 -15.51
C ILE A 206 -18.14 -0.28 -15.30
N GLY A 207 -19.13 0.03 -14.45
CA GLY A 207 -19.47 1.40 -14.07
C GLY A 207 -20.22 1.50 -12.75
N ALA A 208 -20.67 2.70 -12.39
CA ALA A 208 -21.48 2.90 -11.20
C ALA A 208 -22.80 2.13 -11.32
N GLY A 209 -23.17 1.39 -10.28
CA GLY A 209 -24.36 0.53 -10.24
C GLY A 209 -24.12 -0.91 -10.69
N THR A 210 -22.93 -1.25 -11.23
CA THR A 210 -22.57 -2.64 -11.55
C THR A 210 -22.60 -3.49 -10.27
N GLN A 211 -23.41 -4.54 -10.27
CA GLN A 211 -23.43 -5.56 -9.21
C GLN A 211 -22.17 -6.42 -9.23
N ILE A 212 -21.64 -6.71 -8.04
CA ILE A 212 -20.41 -7.49 -7.86
C ILE A 212 -20.55 -8.50 -6.72
N PHE A 213 -19.68 -9.51 -6.74
CA PHE A 213 -19.35 -10.28 -5.54
C PHE A 213 -18.41 -9.43 -4.69
N LEU A 214 -18.73 -9.22 -3.42
CA LEU A 214 -17.88 -8.49 -2.48
C LEU A 214 -17.87 -9.22 -1.14
N CYS A 215 -16.71 -9.78 -0.77
CA CYS A 215 -16.47 -10.46 0.50
C CYS A 215 -17.51 -11.55 0.82
N GLY A 216 -17.95 -12.36 -0.16
CA GLY A 216 -18.96 -13.40 0.06
C GLY A 216 -20.41 -12.91 0.00
N GLY A 217 -20.63 -11.60 -0.07
CA GLY A 217 -21.94 -10.99 -0.25
C GLY A 217 -22.11 -10.33 -1.62
N ARG A 218 -23.28 -9.73 -1.84
CA ARG A 218 -23.54 -8.85 -2.99
C ARG A 218 -23.07 -7.44 -2.66
N GLY A 219 -22.31 -6.85 -3.58
CA GLY A 219 -21.88 -5.46 -3.52
C GLY A 219 -22.19 -4.71 -4.80
N TYR A 220 -21.85 -3.43 -4.80
CA TYR A 220 -22.03 -2.53 -5.92
C TYR A 220 -20.80 -1.65 -6.11
N ILE A 221 -20.53 -1.31 -7.36
CA ILE A 221 -19.58 -0.25 -7.69
C ILE A 221 -20.29 1.09 -7.53
N MET A 222 -19.79 1.96 -6.65
CA MET A 222 -20.32 3.32 -6.50
C MET A 222 -19.81 4.25 -7.61
N GLY A 223 -18.63 3.94 -8.17
CA GLY A 223 -17.97 4.71 -9.22
C GLY A 223 -16.47 4.49 -9.22
N GLN A 224 -15.74 5.47 -9.74
CA GLN A 224 -14.28 5.49 -9.65
C GLN A 224 -13.81 5.57 -8.19
N GLY A 225 -12.75 4.86 -7.86
CA GLY A 225 -12.10 4.98 -6.55
C GLY A 225 -11.27 6.26 -6.42
N THR A 226 -10.81 6.53 -5.20
CA THR A 226 -9.74 7.52 -5.01
C THR A 226 -8.46 7.04 -5.70
N GLN A 227 -7.61 7.97 -6.10
CA GLN A 227 -6.42 7.71 -6.92
C GLN A 227 -6.69 7.02 -8.27
N HIS A 228 -7.91 7.10 -8.78
CA HIS A 228 -8.23 6.61 -10.12
C HIS A 228 -7.44 7.40 -11.18
N ALA A 229 -6.62 6.69 -11.94
CA ALA A 229 -5.82 7.23 -13.04
C ALA A 229 -6.05 6.42 -14.31
N THR A 230 -6.18 7.11 -15.44
CA THR A 230 -6.39 6.48 -16.76
C THR A 230 -5.29 6.83 -17.74
N ASP A 231 -4.61 7.95 -17.48
CA ASP A 231 -3.56 8.48 -18.32
C ASP A 231 -2.25 7.82 -17.88
N GLY A 232 -1.67 7.04 -18.77
CA GLY A 232 -0.52 6.21 -18.49
C GLY A 232 -0.23 5.30 -19.68
N GLU A 233 0.93 4.65 -19.65
CA GLU A 233 1.32 3.74 -20.71
C GLU A 233 0.47 2.46 -20.67
N ARG A 234 0.03 1.99 -21.85
CA ARG A 234 -0.69 0.73 -22.02
C ARG A 234 0.00 -0.16 -23.03
N LYS A 235 0.16 -1.44 -22.70
CA LYS A 235 0.62 -2.51 -23.61
C LYS A 235 -0.51 -3.53 -23.72
N ASN A 236 -0.81 -3.98 -24.94
CA ASN A 236 -1.94 -4.90 -25.23
C ASN A 236 -3.32 -4.39 -24.72
N GLY A 237 -3.45 -3.07 -24.54
CA GLY A 237 -4.66 -2.41 -24.03
C GLY A 237 -4.76 -2.29 -22.51
N VAL A 238 -3.89 -2.97 -21.74
CA VAL A 238 -3.83 -2.87 -20.28
C VAL A 238 -2.72 -1.92 -19.82
N PRO A 239 -2.88 -1.22 -18.68
CA PRO A 239 -1.83 -0.35 -18.13
C PRO A 239 -0.57 -1.11 -17.74
N THR A 240 0.60 -0.47 -17.82
CA THR A 240 1.88 -1.04 -17.34
C THR A 240 2.25 -0.60 -15.91
N GLU A 241 1.43 0.26 -15.32
CA GLU A 241 1.64 0.91 -14.02
C GLU A 241 0.33 1.00 -13.23
N SER A 242 0.41 1.58 -12.02
CA SER A 242 -0.78 1.78 -11.19
C SER A 242 -1.78 2.71 -11.90
N ALA A 243 -3.00 2.20 -12.12
CA ALA A 243 -4.01 2.88 -12.93
C ALA A 243 -5.38 2.85 -12.23
N GLY A 244 -6.46 2.71 -12.99
CA GLY A 244 -7.83 2.93 -12.51
C GLY A 244 -8.17 2.09 -11.27
N THR A 245 -9.02 2.66 -10.42
CA THR A 245 -9.49 2.05 -9.17
C THR A 245 -11.01 2.15 -9.09
N LEU A 246 -11.62 1.34 -8.22
CA LEU A 246 -13.06 1.31 -7.95
C LEU A 246 -13.38 1.73 -6.51
N MET A 247 -14.51 2.44 -6.35
CA MET A 247 -15.16 2.63 -5.05
C MET A 247 -16.24 1.56 -4.91
N LEU A 248 -16.18 0.77 -3.84
CA LEU A 248 -17.07 -0.38 -3.63
C LEU A 248 -17.95 -0.18 -2.40
N GLN A 249 -19.16 -0.74 -2.44
CA GLN A 249 -20.08 -0.78 -1.31
C GLN A 249 -20.71 -2.15 -1.17
N GLY A 250 -20.93 -2.59 0.07
CA GLY A 250 -21.67 -3.82 0.37
C GLY A 250 -22.26 -3.81 1.78
N ASP A 251 -23.17 -4.74 2.04
CA ASP A 251 -23.71 -4.98 3.39
C ASP A 251 -22.78 -5.92 4.14
N LEU A 252 -22.09 -5.41 5.17
CA LEU A 252 -21.16 -6.20 5.97
C LEU A 252 -21.88 -7.37 6.66
N LYS A 253 -23.17 -7.21 7.00
CA LYS A 253 -24.01 -8.26 7.62
C LYS A 253 -24.25 -9.46 6.71
N LYS A 254 -23.90 -9.37 5.42
CA LYS A 254 -24.05 -10.44 4.41
C LYS A 254 -22.71 -10.97 3.91
N MET A 255 -21.61 -10.56 4.52
CA MET A 255 -20.26 -10.98 4.12
C MET A 255 -19.82 -12.25 4.86
N ASP A 256 -18.79 -12.90 4.32
CA ASP A 256 -18.18 -14.13 4.85
C ASP A 256 -16.67 -13.91 5.08
N SER A 257 -16.20 -14.31 6.26
CA SER A 257 -14.81 -14.24 6.69
C SER A 257 -13.82 -15.10 5.86
N ASN A 258 -14.33 -15.95 4.96
CA ASN A 258 -13.54 -16.67 3.96
C ASN A 258 -13.05 -15.77 2.82
N TYR A 259 -13.73 -14.63 2.62
CA TYR A 259 -13.46 -13.63 1.57
C TYR A 259 -13.19 -12.22 2.15
N LEU A 260 -13.06 -12.11 3.47
CA LEU A 260 -12.67 -10.92 4.20
C LEU A 260 -11.75 -11.32 5.36
N ARG A 261 -10.51 -10.83 5.36
CA ARG A 261 -9.51 -11.24 6.37
C ARG A 261 -8.69 -10.05 6.86
N GLY A 262 -8.69 -9.82 8.17
CA GLY A 262 -7.77 -8.90 8.83
C GLY A 262 -6.35 -9.46 8.80
N ALA A 263 -5.38 -8.60 8.51
CA ALA A 263 -3.98 -8.94 8.50
C ALA A 263 -3.12 -7.79 9.02
N THR A 264 -1.92 -8.11 9.47
CA THR A 264 -0.90 -7.14 9.86
C THR A 264 0.31 -7.27 8.96
N MET A 265 0.71 -6.15 8.36
CA MET A 265 2.00 -6.04 7.68
C MET A 265 3.06 -5.65 8.72
N PRO A 266 4.10 -6.47 8.93
CA PRO A 266 5.09 -6.24 9.99
C PRO A 266 5.66 -4.82 9.92
N LYS A 267 5.62 -4.08 11.04
CA LYS A 267 6.10 -2.70 11.19
C LYS A 267 5.49 -1.67 10.22
N TYR A 268 4.45 -2.04 9.46
CA TYR A 268 3.72 -1.13 8.57
C TYR A 268 2.33 -0.82 9.12
N GLY A 269 1.59 -1.83 9.57
CA GLY A 269 0.28 -1.66 10.19
C GLY A 269 -0.78 -2.68 9.75
N PRO A 270 -2.00 -2.56 10.27
CA PRO A 270 -3.13 -3.40 9.89
C PRO A 270 -3.59 -3.12 8.45
N THR A 271 -4.11 -4.15 7.79
CA THR A 271 -4.67 -4.11 6.44
C THR A 271 -5.77 -5.16 6.30
N LEU A 272 -6.69 -4.95 5.37
CA LEU A 272 -7.79 -5.89 5.11
C LEU A 272 -7.60 -6.55 3.76
N TYR A 273 -7.62 -7.87 3.74
CA TYR A 273 -7.75 -8.63 2.51
C TYR A 273 -9.23 -8.68 2.12
N VAL A 274 -9.51 -8.18 0.92
CA VAL A 274 -10.87 -8.02 0.38
C VAL A 274 -11.01 -8.88 -0.87
N GLY A 275 -12.02 -9.75 -0.87
CA GLY A 275 -12.43 -10.51 -2.05
C GLY A 275 -13.42 -9.72 -2.90
N ALA A 276 -13.10 -9.52 -4.18
CA ALA A 276 -14.01 -8.88 -5.12
C ALA A 276 -14.05 -9.66 -6.44
N GLY A 277 -15.25 -9.94 -6.93
CA GLY A 277 -15.49 -10.60 -8.21
C GLY A 277 -16.46 -9.79 -9.05
N ILE A 278 -16.14 -9.60 -10.33
CA ILE A 278 -16.96 -8.79 -11.25
C ILE A 278 -17.30 -9.63 -12.47
N PRO A 279 -18.58 -9.79 -12.81
CA PRO A 279 -18.97 -10.44 -14.05
C PRO A 279 -18.86 -9.46 -15.21
N ILE A 280 -18.19 -9.88 -16.28
CA ILE A 280 -18.03 -9.11 -17.51
C ILE A 280 -18.95 -9.73 -18.57
N PRO A 281 -20.02 -9.04 -18.99
CA PRO A 281 -20.88 -9.52 -20.07
C PRO A 281 -20.14 -9.46 -21.41
N ILE A 282 -20.15 -10.54 -22.16
CA ILE A 282 -19.49 -10.61 -23.47
C ILE A 282 -20.46 -10.09 -24.55
N LEU A 283 -20.46 -8.78 -24.76
CA LEU A 283 -21.40 -8.12 -25.67
C LEU A 283 -20.94 -8.18 -27.14
N ASN A 284 -19.63 -8.22 -27.36
CA ASN A 284 -18.98 -8.16 -28.67
C ASN A 284 -17.59 -8.82 -28.67
N GLU A 285 -16.99 -8.92 -29.85
CA GLU A 285 -15.65 -9.49 -30.07
C GLU A 285 -14.53 -8.71 -29.39
N GLU A 286 -14.65 -7.39 -29.26
CA GLU A 286 -13.63 -6.57 -28.58
C GLU A 286 -13.56 -6.93 -27.10
N ILE A 287 -14.71 -6.99 -26.41
CA ILE A 287 -14.77 -7.39 -25.00
C ILE A 287 -14.23 -8.82 -24.84
N ALA A 288 -14.63 -9.75 -25.71
CA ALA A 288 -14.11 -11.11 -25.70
C ALA A 288 -12.57 -11.16 -25.80
N GLN A 289 -12.00 -10.36 -26.71
CA GLN A 289 -10.54 -10.24 -26.87
C GLN A 289 -9.87 -9.67 -25.61
N ARG A 290 -10.48 -8.70 -24.92
CA ARG A 290 -9.92 -8.12 -23.69
C ARG A 290 -10.00 -9.08 -22.51
N THR A 291 -11.09 -9.83 -22.40
CA THR A 291 -11.26 -10.86 -21.35
C THR A 291 -10.43 -12.11 -21.58
N GLY A 292 -9.80 -12.25 -22.75
CA GLY A 292 -8.89 -13.34 -23.09
C GLY A 292 -7.40 -13.01 -22.88
N ILE A 293 -7.09 -11.95 -22.13
CA ILE A 293 -5.70 -11.53 -21.90
C ILE A 293 -4.97 -12.52 -20.99
N SER A 294 -3.75 -12.89 -21.37
CA SER A 294 -2.90 -13.80 -20.58
C SER A 294 -1.91 -13.06 -19.68
N ASP A 295 -1.42 -13.75 -18.65
CA ASP A 295 -0.35 -13.24 -17.78
C ASP A 295 0.96 -12.87 -18.52
N HIS A 296 1.21 -13.44 -19.71
CA HIS A 296 2.33 -13.07 -20.57
C HIS A 296 2.17 -11.67 -21.17
N GLU A 297 0.94 -11.23 -21.39
CA GLU A 297 0.60 -9.98 -22.06
C GLU A 297 0.45 -8.80 -21.10
N ILE A 298 0.35 -9.08 -19.79
CA ILE A 298 0.18 -8.07 -18.75
C ILE A 298 1.56 -7.67 -18.21
N SER A 299 2.10 -6.56 -18.76
CA SER A 299 3.38 -6.00 -18.32
C SER A 299 3.27 -5.22 -17.00
N CYS A 300 4.36 -5.17 -16.25
CA CYS A 300 4.50 -4.36 -15.04
C CYS A 300 5.95 -3.90 -14.83
N LYS A 301 6.13 -2.89 -13.97
CA LYS A 301 7.42 -2.25 -13.69
C LYS A 301 7.87 -2.58 -12.26
N ILE A 302 9.13 -2.99 -12.11
CA ILE A 302 9.78 -3.22 -10.82
C ILE A 302 10.37 -1.89 -10.34
N TYR A 303 9.88 -1.39 -9.22
CA TYR A 303 10.31 -0.15 -8.60
C TYR A 303 11.21 -0.42 -7.39
N ASP A 304 12.22 0.42 -7.23
CA ASP A 304 13.07 0.42 -6.05
C ASP A 304 12.48 1.26 -4.91
N TYR A 305 11.98 0.58 -3.88
CA TYR A 305 11.47 1.20 -2.66
C TYR A 305 12.58 1.64 -1.70
N GLY A 306 13.83 1.29 -2.00
CA GLY A 306 15.03 1.82 -1.36
C GLY A 306 15.16 3.33 -1.46
N VAL A 307 14.57 3.93 -2.50
CA VAL A 307 14.50 5.38 -2.67
C VAL A 307 13.23 5.91 -1.99
N PRO A 308 13.33 6.68 -0.87
CA PRO A 308 12.18 7.14 -0.09
C PRO A 308 11.52 8.37 -0.73
N ARG A 309 11.18 8.27 -2.02
CA ARG A 309 10.49 9.32 -2.79
C ARG A 309 9.22 8.76 -3.41
N ARG A 310 8.31 9.68 -3.78
CA ARG A 310 7.09 9.30 -4.53
C ARG A 310 7.45 8.77 -5.91
N ASP A 311 8.34 9.48 -6.61
CA ASP A 311 8.92 9.03 -7.87
C ASP A 311 10.08 8.08 -7.58
N ARG A 312 9.88 6.80 -7.87
CA ARG A 312 10.83 5.73 -7.57
C ARG A 312 11.49 5.25 -8.86
N PRO A 313 12.81 4.97 -8.86
CA PRO A 313 13.47 4.41 -10.03
C PRO A 313 12.84 3.07 -10.45
N ILE A 314 12.72 2.89 -11.77
CA ILE A 314 12.36 1.60 -12.37
C ILE A 314 13.66 0.82 -12.55
N ILE A 315 13.70 -0.39 -11.99
CA ILE A 315 14.83 -1.32 -12.14
C ILE A 315 14.72 -2.05 -13.48
N GLN A 316 13.55 -2.65 -13.75
CA GLN A 316 13.26 -3.35 -15.01
C GLN A 316 11.75 -3.49 -15.25
N GLU A 317 11.39 -3.87 -16.47
CA GLU A 317 10.04 -4.33 -16.82
C GLU A 317 9.95 -5.87 -16.76
N THR A 318 8.76 -6.39 -16.44
CA THR A 318 8.45 -7.82 -16.41
C THR A 318 6.96 -8.04 -16.73
N ASN A 319 6.45 -9.25 -16.58
CA ASN A 319 5.04 -9.61 -16.75
C ASN A 319 4.57 -10.56 -15.62
N TYR A 320 3.25 -10.73 -15.50
CA TYR A 320 2.69 -11.57 -14.44
C TYR A 320 3.06 -13.05 -14.59
N HIS A 321 3.32 -13.53 -15.82
CA HIS A 321 3.72 -14.92 -16.02
C HIS A 321 5.08 -15.19 -15.35
N GLU A 322 6.08 -14.33 -15.60
CA GLU A 322 7.40 -14.41 -14.96
C GLU A 322 7.29 -14.31 -13.43
N LEU A 323 6.52 -13.33 -12.93
CA LEU A 323 6.31 -13.15 -11.49
C LEU A 323 5.66 -14.37 -10.83
N LYS A 324 4.75 -15.07 -11.53
CA LYS A 324 4.06 -16.26 -11.04
C LYS A 324 4.94 -17.52 -11.04
N THR A 325 6.08 -17.52 -11.73
CA THR A 325 7.05 -18.64 -11.64
C THR A 325 7.70 -18.75 -10.24
N GLY A 326 7.61 -17.69 -9.44
CA GLY A 326 8.20 -17.60 -8.10
C GLY A 326 9.62 -17.02 -8.09
N LYS A 327 10.22 -16.77 -9.25
CA LYS A 327 11.57 -16.22 -9.36
C LYS A 327 11.75 -15.33 -10.59
N ILE A 328 12.67 -14.37 -10.53
CA ILE A 328 13.03 -13.52 -11.66
C ILE A 328 14.53 -13.19 -11.64
N ALA A 329 15.11 -12.93 -12.80
CA ALA A 329 16.49 -12.44 -12.89
C ALA A 329 16.51 -10.91 -12.73
N ILE A 330 17.36 -10.40 -11.83
CA ILE A 330 17.71 -8.97 -11.70
C ILE A 330 19.23 -8.87 -11.63
N ASP A 331 19.84 -8.08 -12.50
CA ASP A 331 21.30 -7.91 -12.61
C ASP A 331 22.08 -9.25 -12.67
N GLY A 332 21.50 -10.25 -13.34
CA GLY A 332 22.07 -11.60 -13.47
C GLY A 332 21.90 -12.50 -12.25
N ASN A 333 21.29 -12.02 -11.17
CA ASN A 333 20.99 -12.79 -9.97
C ASN A 333 19.54 -13.27 -9.96
N GLU A 334 19.31 -14.49 -9.47
CA GLU A 334 17.97 -15.04 -9.28
C GLU A 334 17.35 -14.51 -7.98
N VAL A 335 16.23 -13.81 -8.09
CA VAL A 335 15.51 -13.17 -6.98
C VAL A 335 14.15 -13.80 -6.79
N GLN A 336 13.77 -14.10 -5.55
CA GLN A 336 12.45 -14.67 -5.23
C GLN A 336 11.34 -13.64 -5.44
N THR A 337 10.25 -14.05 -6.08
CA THR A 337 9.04 -13.23 -6.23
C THR A 337 7.96 -13.70 -5.25
N SER A 338 7.17 -12.79 -4.69
CA SER A 338 6.13 -13.12 -3.72
C SER A 338 4.86 -12.32 -3.98
N PRO A 339 3.71 -12.99 -4.18
CA PRO A 339 2.44 -12.29 -4.37
C PRO A 339 1.84 -11.85 -3.03
N LEU A 340 1.32 -10.61 -2.99
CA LEU A 340 0.52 -10.10 -1.88
C LEU A 340 -0.98 -10.35 -2.06
N SER A 341 -1.39 -10.80 -3.25
CA SER A 341 -2.73 -11.26 -3.58
C SER A 341 -2.76 -12.78 -3.74
N SER A 342 -3.79 -13.44 -3.23
CA SER A 342 -3.93 -14.89 -3.36
C SER A 342 -4.62 -15.24 -4.69
N PHE A 343 -3.86 -15.82 -5.62
CA PHE A 343 -4.41 -16.33 -6.88
C PHE A 343 -5.44 -17.45 -6.64
N LYS A 344 -5.16 -18.34 -5.69
CA LYS A 344 -6.11 -19.40 -5.30
C LYS A 344 -7.45 -18.82 -4.86
N LYS A 345 -7.43 -17.80 -4.00
CA LYS A 345 -8.66 -17.14 -3.52
C LYS A 345 -9.36 -16.34 -4.62
N ALA A 346 -8.60 -15.70 -5.51
CA ALA A 346 -9.16 -15.03 -6.69
C ALA A 346 -9.92 -16.00 -7.59
N LEU A 347 -9.38 -17.21 -7.82
CA LEU A 347 -10.06 -18.25 -8.57
C LEU A 347 -11.30 -18.77 -7.83
N GLU A 348 -11.21 -19.04 -6.53
CA GLU A 348 -12.37 -19.42 -5.70
C GLU A 348 -13.51 -18.38 -5.80
N ILE A 349 -13.19 -17.09 -5.83
CA ILE A 349 -14.17 -16.01 -6.00
C ILE A 349 -14.80 -16.02 -7.40
N ALA A 350 -13.99 -16.19 -8.45
CA ALA A 350 -14.50 -16.24 -9.82
C ALA A 350 -15.45 -17.44 -10.01
N GLU A 351 -15.08 -18.61 -9.49
CA GLU A 351 -15.91 -19.83 -9.53
C GLU A 351 -17.19 -19.71 -8.69
N GLU A 352 -17.13 -19.09 -7.51
CA GLU A 352 -18.32 -18.84 -6.69
C GLU A 352 -19.29 -17.88 -7.40
N LEU A 353 -18.77 -16.80 -7.98
CA LEU A 353 -19.58 -15.87 -8.78
C LEU A 353 -20.16 -16.56 -10.02
N LYS A 354 -19.40 -17.42 -10.70
CA LYS A 354 -19.89 -18.25 -11.82
C LYS A 354 -21.06 -19.11 -11.37
N THR A 355 -20.91 -19.79 -10.24
CA THR A 355 -21.95 -20.63 -9.64
C THR A 355 -23.23 -19.82 -9.33
N TRP A 356 -23.11 -18.62 -8.77
CA TRP A 356 -24.27 -17.77 -8.48
C TRP A 356 -25.02 -17.35 -9.76
N ILE A 357 -24.30 -17.09 -10.84
CA ILE A 357 -24.88 -16.70 -12.13
C ILE A 357 -25.55 -17.92 -12.79
N GLU A 358 -24.88 -19.07 -12.84
CA GLU A 358 -25.43 -20.31 -13.42
C GLU A 358 -26.71 -20.77 -12.71
N LYS A 359 -26.81 -20.54 -11.39
CA LYS A 359 -28.03 -20.82 -10.61
C LYS A 359 -29.15 -19.78 -10.78
N GLY A 360 -28.91 -18.70 -11.52
CA GLY A 360 -29.85 -17.58 -11.65
C GLY A 360 -30.02 -16.75 -10.38
N GLU A 361 -29.17 -16.95 -9.37
CA GLU A 361 -29.19 -16.19 -8.12
C GLU A 361 -28.60 -14.79 -8.33
N PHE A 362 -27.69 -14.63 -9.29
CA PHE A 362 -27.03 -13.37 -9.61
C PHE A 362 -27.31 -12.96 -11.06
N LEU A 363 -27.95 -11.81 -11.24
CA LEU A 363 -28.19 -11.21 -12.55
C LEU A 363 -27.21 -10.06 -12.80
N LEU A 364 -26.99 -9.77 -14.07
CA LEU A 364 -26.14 -8.67 -14.49
C LEU A 364 -26.92 -7.35 -14.49
N THR A 365 -26.21 -6.24 -14.31
CA THR A 365 -26.78 -4.89 -14.28
C THR A 365 -26.09 -3.99 -15.29
N ASN A 366 -26.84 -3.17 -16.00
CA ASN A 366 -26.28 -2.06 -16.75
C ASN A 366 -25.70 -1.00 -15.78
N PRO A 367 -24.51 -0.46 -16.05
CA PRO A 367 -24.01 0.67 -15.28
C PRO A 367 -24.92 1.89 -15.50
N VAL A 368 -25.30 2.54 -14.41
CA VAL A 368 -26.08 3.79 -14.43
C VAL A 368 -25.19 4.96 -14.89
N LYS A 369 -23.88 4.87 -14.65
CA LYS A 369 -22.89 5.85 -15.10
C LYS A 369 -21.57 5.15 -15.41
N SER A 370 -21.00 5.44 -16.58
CA SER A 370 -19.67 4.95 -16.95
C SER A 370 -18.58 5.56 -16.07
N ILE A 371 -17.54 4.77 -15.80
CA ILE A 371 -16.31 5.25 -15.19
C ILE A 371 -15.45 5.90 -16.29
N PRO A 372 -14.85 7.09 -16.04
CA PRO A 372 -13.95 7.70 -17.01
C PRO A 372 -12.81 6.76 -17.41
N ASN A 373 -12.50 6.67 -18.70
CA ASN A 373 -11.42 5.81 -19.21
C ASN A 373 -10.24 6.60 -19.81
N LYS A 374 -10.29 7.94 -19.73
CA LYS A 374 -9.28 8.89 -20.19
C LYS A 374 -9.40 10.22 -19.46
N GLY A 375 -8.33 10.99 -19.41
CA GLY A 375 -8.28 12.34 -18.85
C GLY A 375 -8.26 12.39 -17.32
N CYS A 376 -7.92 11.29 -16.66
CA CYS A 376 -7.80 11.21 -15.21
C CYS A 376 -6.34 10.97 -14.81
N THR A 377 -5.81 11.89 -14.01
CA THR A 377 -4.47 11.82 -13.39
C THR A 377 -4.58 12.05 -11.88
N VAL A 378 -3.62 11.54 -11.13
CA VAL A 378 -3.55 11.74 -9.68
C VAL A 378 -2.54 12.84 -9.38
N ASN A 379 -3.05 13.97 -8.91
CA ASN A 379 -2.20 15.11 -8.59
C ASN A 379 -1.39 14.86 -7.29
N PRO A 380 -0.12 15.27 -7.26
CA PRO A 380 0.64 15.47 -6.03
C PRO A 380 -0.12 16.32 -5.01
N LEU A 381 0.13 16.08 -3.72
CA LEU A 381 -0.09 17.13 -2.72
C LEU A 381 0.94 18.25 -2.94
N GLU A 382 0.46 19.49 -3.11
CA GLU A 382 1.30 20.68 -3.16
C GLU A 382 1.78 21.03 -1.74
N ILE A 383 3.08 20.93 -1.50
CA ILE A 383 3.68 21.29 -0.22
C ILE A 383 4.14 22.75 -0.30
N ARG A 384 3.39 23.66 0.35
CA ARG A 384 3.71 25.10 0.38
C ARG A 384 4.88 25.47 1.30
N ARG A 385 5.21 24.58 2.24
CA ARG A 385 6.36 24.68 3.13
C ARG A 385 7.22 23.42 2.95
N PRO A 386 8.09 23.37 1.92
CA PRO A 386 8.85 22.17 1.63
C PRO A 386 9.82 21.85 2.78
N SER A 387 10.04 20.57 3.01
CA SER A 387 11.10 20.10 3.91
C SER A 387 12.45 20.68 3.46
N ILE A 388 13.30 21.01 4.44
CA ILE A 388 14.66 21.47 4.15
C ILE A 388 15.43 20.32 3.50
N MET A 389 16.03 20.57 2.34
CA MET A 389 16.92 19.60 1.67
C MET A 389 18.35 19.78 2.18
N VAL A 390 19.13 18.70 2.22
CA VAL A 390 20.55 18.75 2.61
C VAL A 390 21.33 19.78 1.80
N LYS A 391 21.20 19.76 0.48
CA LYS A 391 21.86 20.73 -0.43
C LYS A 391 21.52 22.20 -0.16
N ASP A 392 20.39 22.48 0.49
CA ASP A 392 19.94 23.85 0.78
C ASP A 392 20.49 24.36 2.14
N ILE A 393 21.16 23.50 2.89
CA ILE A 393 21.80 23.83 4.17
C ILE A 393 23.24 24.24 3.91
N LYS A 394 23.72 25.25 4.66
CA LYS A 394 25.15 25.56 4.71
C LYS A 394 25.88 24.49 5.51
N ILE A 395 26.23 23.39 4.85
CA ILE A 395 27.04 22.33 5.42
C ILE A 395 28.49 22.81 5.50
N LYS A 396 29.09 22.71 6.68
CA LYS A 396 30.51 23.08 6.86
C LYS A 396 31.40 22.07 6.12
N PRO A 397 32.54 22.51 5.55
CA PRO A 397 33.53 21.60 4.99
C PRO A 397 33.89 20.54 6.05
N VAL A 398 33.75 19.27 5.68
CA VAL A 398 34.01 18.17 6.60
C VAL A 398 35.50 17.89 6.66
N ILE A 399 36.01 17.75 7.88
CA ILE A 399 37.38 17.31 8.11
C ILE A 399 37.39 15.80 7.98
N THR A 400 38.25 15.28 7.11
CA THR A 400 38.40 13.84 6.87
C THR A 400 39.78 13.36 7.31
N VAL A 401 39.91 12.05 7.48
CA VAL A 401 41.18 11.37 7.76
C VAL A 401 41.39 10.22 6.81
N LYS A 402 42.64 9.85 6.55
CA LYS A 402 42.97 8.66 5.76
C LYS A 402 43.10 7.42 6.64
N ALA A 403 42.86 6.25 6.07
CA ALA A 403 42.89 4.97 6.79
C ALA A 403 44.27 4.64 7.40
N GLU A 404 45.35 5.21 6.86
CA GLU A 404 46.73 5.00 7.30
C GLU A 404 47.18 5.98 8.40
N GLU A 405 46.37 6.98 8.73
CA GLU A 405 46.73 7.96 9.76
C GLU A 405 46.80 7.32 11.16
N ALA A 406 47.77 7.75 11.96
CA ALA A 406 47.92 7.29 13.34
C ALA A 406 46.78 7.81 14.22
N ILE A 407 46.29 6.96 15.13
CA ILE A 407 45.19 7.29 16.07
C ILE A 407 45.48 8.57 16.86
N SER A 408 46.72 8.81 17.27
CA SER A 408 47.13 10.04 17.96
C SER A 408 46.97 11.30 17.09
N GLY A 409 47.20 11.20 15.78
CA GLY A 409 46.96 12.28 14.83
C GLY A 409 45.47 12.55 14.63
N VAL A 410 44.66 11.49 14.55
CA VAL A 410 43.19 11.58 14.48
C VAL A 410 42.62 12.23 15.75
N ALA A 411 43.08 11.81 16.93
CA ALA A 411 42.69 12.41 18.21
C ALA A 411 43.01 13.90 18.27
N ARG A 412 44.21 14.29 17.82
CA ARG A 412 44.62 15.70 17.75
C ARG A 412 43.71 16.49 16.81
N LYS A 413 43.39 15.96 15.62
CA LYS A 413 42.44 16.61 14.69
C LYS A 413 41.06 16.82 15.33
N MET A 414 40.54 15.86 16.09
CA MET A 414 39.26 16.00 16.79
C MET A 414 39.28 17.13 17.82
N VAL A 415 40.34 17.20 18.64
CA VAL A 415 40.50 18.22 19.68
C VAL A 415 40.71 19.60 19.06
N ASP A 416 41.65 19.74 18.12
CA ASP A 416 42.03 21.03 17.53
C ASP A 416 40.85 21.69 16.79
N ASN A 417 39.93 20.88 16.25
CA ASN A 417 38.77 21.37 15.50
C ASN A 417 37.46 21.29 16.28
N ASN A 418 37.48 20.82 17.53
CA ASN A 418 36.31 20.64 18.39
C ASN A 418 35.17 19.83 17.71
N ILE A 419 35.51 18.66 17.19
CA ILE A 419 34.58 17.76 16.47
C ILE A 419 34.62 16.34 17.03
N ASN A 420 33.46 15.67 16.98
CA ASN A 420 33.29 14.32 17.54
C ASN A 420 33.25 13.21 16.48
N HIS A 421 33.15 13.56 15.21
CA HIS A 421 32.99 12.62 14.10
C HIS A 421 33.98 12.95 12.99
N LEU A 422 34.71 11.94 12.51
CA LEU A 422 35.61 12.07 11.38
C LEU A 422 35.35 10.95 10.37
N PRO A 423 34.87 11.28 9.15
CA PRO A 423 34.84 10.33 8.05
C PRO A 423 36.27 9.92 7.67
N VAL A 424 36.46 8.61 7.53
CA VAL A 424 37.68 8.01 7.00
C VAL A 424 37.50 7.84 5.50
N VAL A 425 38.42 8.36 4.69
CA VAL A 425 38.32 8.38 3.22
C VAL A 425 39.54 7.76 2.55
N ASP A 426 39.35 7.29 1.31
CA ASP A 426 40.43 6.87 0.43
C ASP A 426 41.15 8.07 -0.22
N HIS A 427 42.13 7.81 -1.08
CA HIS A 427 42.85 8.86 -1.81
C HIS A 427 41.94 9.73 -2.69
N PRO A 428 41.01 9.16 -3.48
CA PRO A 428 39.96 9.91 -4.19
C PRO A 428 39.02 10.73 -3.30
N GLY A 429 38.94 10.47 -2.00
CA GLY A 429 38.00 11.12 -1.08
C GLY A 429 36.67 10.37 -0.89
N ARG A 430 36.61 9.09 -1.29
CA ARG A 430 35.46 8.22 -1.10
C ARG A 430 35.40 7.68 0.32
N LEU A 431 34.21 7.57 0.87
CA LEU A 431 33.99 7.11 2.23
C LEU A 431 34.41 5.65 2.41
N MET A 432 35.33 5.41 3.35
CA MET A 432 35.79 4.07 3.77
C MET A 432 35.27 3.68 5.16
N GLY A 433 34.99 4.66 6.02
CA GLY A 433 34.55 4.42 7.38
C GLY A 433 34.26 5.71 8.13
N ILE A 434 33.88 5.59 9.40
CA ILE A 434 33.76 6.73 10.31
C ILE A 434 34.36 6.35 11.67
N VAL A 435 34.96 7.35 12.33
CA VAL A 435 35.42 7.24 13.72
C VAL A 435 34.82 8.35 14.56
N THR A 436 34.47 8.00 15.78
CA THR A 436 33.96 8.92 16.81
C THR A 436 35.00 9.17 17.89
N SER A 437 34.81 10.22 18.69
CA SER A 437 35.65 10.48 19.87
C SER A 437 35.66 9.30 20.84
N TRP A 438 34.54 8.57 20.96
CA TRP A 438 34.45 7.33 21.74
C TRP A 438 35.32 6.21 21.16
N ASP A 439 35.29 6.00 19.85
CA ASP A 439 36.11 4.98 19.18
C ASP A 439 37.61 5.24 19.39
N ILE A 440 38.02 6.50 19.32
CA ILE A 440 39.40 6.92 19.56
C ILE A 440 39.79 6.71 21.03
N ALA A 441 38.95 7.10 21.99
CA ALA A 441 39.20 6.87 23.41
C ALA A 441 39.35 5.37 23.72
N HIS A 442 38.47 4.56 23.15
CA HIS A 442 38.48 3.10 23.28
C HIS A 442 39.74 2.48 22.66
N ALA A 443 40.15 2.94 21.48
CA ALA A 443 41.36 2.50 20.81
C ALA A 443 42.63 2.78 21.62
N VAL A 444 42.71 3.97 22.23
CA VAL A 444 43.82 4.34 23.12
C VAL A 444 43.86 3.43 24.34
N ALA A 445 42.70 3.19 24.98
CA ALA A 445 42.60 2.32 26.14
C ALA A 445 43.02 0.86 25.84
N LYS A 446 42.74 0.37 24.63
CA LYS A 446 43.08 -0.98 24.18
C LYS A 446 44.46 -1.11 23.54
N GLY A 447 45.18 0.00 23.33
CA GLY A 447 46.47 -0.01 22.64
C GLY A 447 46.39 -0.38 21.15
N SER A 448 45.23 -0.15 20.51
CA SER A 448 45.04 -0.37 19.07
C SER A 448 46.01 0.50 18.27
N LYS A 449 46.57 -0.06 17.19
CA LYS A 449 47.61 0.64 16.40
C LYS A 449 47.10 1.16 15.06
N LYS A 450 46.01 0.59 14.53
CA LYS A 450 45.50 0.93 13.20
C LYS A 450 44.10 1.51 13.27
N LEU A 451 43.86 2.57 12.52
CA LEU A 451 42.55 3.19 12.40
C LEU A 451 41.52 2.24 11.78
N THR A 452 41.95 1.39 10.84
CA THR A 452 41.12 0.39 10.17
C THR A 452 40.58 -0.72 11.08
N GLU A 453 41.17 -0.91 12.27
CA GLU A 453 40.72 -1.84 13.31
C GLU A 453 39.65 -1.23 14.22
N VAL A 454 39.52 0.10 14.19
CA VAL A 454 38.71 0.90 15.11
C VAL A 454 37.52 1.53 14.39
N MET A 455 37.67 1.89 13.12
CA MET A 455 36.62 2.56 12.35
C MET A 455 35.41 1.67 12.10
N THR A 456 34.23 2.29 12.13
CA THR A 456 33.01 1.66 11.64
C THR A 456 33.04 1.70 10.11
N LYS A 457 33.00 0.52 9.47
CA LYS A 457 33.08 0.39 8.00
C LYS A 457 31.72 0.51 7.31
N LYS A 458 30.67 -0.04 7.92
CA LYS A 458 29.29 0.08 7.41
C LYS A 458 28.70 1.38 7.94
N VAL A 459 28.98 2.47 7.24
CA VAL A 459 28.59 3.83 7.65
C VAL A 459 27.19 4.14 7.11
N ILE A 460 26.32 4.65 7.98
CA ILE A 460 25.05 5.24 7.57
C ILE A 460 25.34 6.63 6.98
N VAL A 461 24.85 6.90 5.77
CA VAL A 461 25.11 8.15 5.04
C VAL A 461 23.81 8.88 4.66
N ALA A 462 23.94 10.17 4.40
CA ALA A 462 22.94 10.98 3.74
C ALA A 462 23.37 11.32 2.30
N MET A 463 22.41 11.41 1.40
CA MET A 463 22.63 11.96 0.05
C MET A 463 22.38 13.48 0.08
N GLU A 464 23.03 14.23 -0.83
CA GLU A 464 22.83 15.68 -0.94
C GLU A 464 21.38 16.09 -1.23
N ASP A 465 20.62 15.18 -1.82
CA ASP A 465 19.22 15.37 -2.15
C ASP A 465 18.26 14.68 -1.15
N ASP A 466 18.75 14.20 -0.01
CA ASP A 466 17.89 13.75 1.08
C ASP A 466 17.19 14.95 1.77
N PRO A 467 15.92 14.81 2.18
CA PRO A 467 15.28 15.74 3.12
C PRO A 467 15.85 15.58 4.53
N VAL A 468 15.99 16.68 5.28
CA VAL A 468 16.49 16.68 6.66
C VAL A 468 15.66 15.79 7.60
N GLU A 469 14.34 15.73 7.41
CA GLU A 469 13.46 14.87 8.21
C GLU A 469 13.78 13.38 8.04
N VAL A 470 14.14 12.95 6.82
CA VAL A 470 14.57 11.58 6.54
C VAL A 470 15.87 11.26 7.28
N ILE A 471 16.78 12.24 7.34
CA ILE A 471 18.05 12.13 8.05
C ILE A 471 17.82 12.07 9.55
N ALA A 472 16.98 12.93 10.10
CA ALA A 472 16.61 12.92 11.52
C ALA A 472 16.08 11.55 11.94
N ARG A 473 15.19 10.96 11.13
CA ARG A 473 14.68 9.61 11.34
C ARG A 473 15.77 8.54 11.25
N ARG A 474 16.74 8.65 10.34
CA ARG A 474 17.88 7.72 10.27
C ARG A 474 18.80 7.85 11.48
N ILE A 475 19.09 9.08 11.93
CA ILE A 475 19.88 9.37 13.15
C ILE A 475 19.26 8.68 14.36
N ASP A 476 17.95 8.89 14.56
CA ASP A 476 17.18 8.29 15.66
C ASP A 476 17.15 6.76 15.55
N LYS A 477 16.78 6.21 14.39
CA LYS A 477 16.70 4.76 14.14
C LYS A 477 18.02 4.03 14.43
N HIS A 478 19.16 4.63 14.09
CA HIS A 478 20.47 4.01 14.25
C HIS A 478 21.16 4.40 15.56
N GLU A 479 20.51 5.21 16.41
CA GLU A 479 21.08 5.72 17.66
C GLU A 479 22.47 6.37 17.45
N ILE A 480 22.65 7.06 16.32
CA ILE A 480 23.89 7.76 15.97
C ILE A 480 23.74 9.25 16.20
N SER A 481 24.83 9.98 16.42
CA SER A 481 24.81 11.43 16.62
C SER A 481 25.12 12.25 15.36
N GLY A 482 25.43 11.58 14.24
CA GLY A 482 25.59 12.22 12.93
C GLY A 482 25.91 11.22 11.82
N MET A 483 25.71 11.64 10.57
CA MET A 483 26.08 10.89 9.36
C MET A 483 26.82 11.73 8.30
N PRO A 484 27.81 11.15 7.58
CA PRO A 484 28.44 11.80 6.45
C PRO A 484 27.44 12.04 5.31
N ILE A 485 27.61 13.15 4.60
CA ILE A 485 26.88 13.44 3.36
C ILE A 485 27.78 13.07 2.19
N VAL A 486 27.26 12.24 1.28
CA VAL A 486 27.98 11.75 0.11
C VAL A 486 27.23 12.04 -1.18
N ASP A 487 27.95 12.04 -2.30
CA ASP A 487 27.35 12.00 -3.63
C ASP A 487 27.16 10.56 -4.15
N ARG A 488 26.67 10.43 -5.39
CA ARG A 488 26.44 9.13 -6.04
C ARG A 488 27.73 8.34 -6.31
N GLU A 489 28.90 8.97 -6.30
CA GLU A 489 30.20 8.31 -6.42
C GLU A 489 30.83 7.97 -5.06
N ASN A 490 30.05 8.11 -3.98
CA ASN A 490 30.45 7.90 -2.59
C ASN A 490 31.54 8.88 -2.12
N LEU A 491 31.69 10.03 -2.77
CA LEU A 491 32.61 11.10 -2.34
C LEU A 491 31.99 11.86 -1.18
N VAL A 492 32.76 12.05 -0.10
CA VAL A 492 32.29 12.78 1.08
C VAL A 492 32.23 14.29 0.76
N LYS A 493 31.04 14.87 0.84
CA LYS A 493 30.77 16.29 0.61
C LYS A 493 30.62 17.08 1.90
N GLY A 494 30.20 16.42 2.97
CA GLY A 494 29.90 17.09 4.22
C GLY A 494 29.55 16.14 5.35
N MET A 495 29.03 16.72 6.42
CA MET A 495 28.63 16.02 7.63
C MET A 495 27.39 16.69 8.21
N ILE A 496 26.44 15.90 8.68
CA ILE A 496 25.25 16.40 9.39
C ILE A 496 25.07 15.68 10.71
N THR A 497 24.90 16.46 11.79
CA THR A 497 24.75 15.95 13.16
C THR A 497 23.35 16.18 13.71
N ALA A 498 22.99 15.45 14.77
CA ALA A 498 21.75 15.70 15.50
C ALA A 498 21.66 17.15 16.01
N GLU A 499 22.80 17.77 16.37
CA GLU A 499 22.88 19.17 16.77
C GLU A 499 22.57 20.12 15.60
N ASP A 500 23.09 19.84 14.40
CA ASP A 500 22.79 20.63 13.20
C ASP A 500 21.30 20.58 12.87
N ILE A 501 20.68 19.40 12.96
CA ILE A 501 19.24 19.23 12.77
C ILE A 501 18.47 20.02 13.83
N SER A 502 18.84 19.89 15.10
CA SER A 502 18.20 20.64 16.19
C SER A 502 18.25 22.15 15.97
N ARG A 503 19.40 22.70 15.55
CA ARG A 503 19.55 24.11 15.18
C ARG A 503 18.64 24.52 14.03
N LEU A 504 18.54 23.69 12.99
CA LEU A 504 17.67 23.96 11.83
C LEU A 504 16.20 24.03 12.26
N MET A 505 15.74 23.09 13.09
CA MET A 505 14.36 23.06 13.58
C MET A 505 14.03 24.29 14.44
N CYS A 506 14.92 24.69 15.35
CA CYS A 506 14.73 25.91 16.15
C CYS A 506 14.69 27.19 15.31
N SER A 507 15.49 27.25 14.22
CA SER A 507 15.50 28.42 13.32
C SER A 507 14.22 28.57 12.49
N GLN A 508 13.48 27.47 12.26
CA GLN A 508 12.17 27.54 11.60
C GLN A 508 11.10 28.11 12.55
N ASN A 509 11.04 27.62 13.79
CA ASN A 509 10.05 28.10 14.77
C ASN A 509 10.17 29.61 15.04
N ASN A 510 11.40 30.16 15.02
CA ASN A 510 11.60 31.60 15.23
C ASN A 510 11.17 32.46 14.03
N LYS A 511 11.24 31.95 12.78
CA LYS A 511 10.71 32.67 11.61
C LYS A 511 9.19 32.67 11.57
N GLU A 512 8.55 31.69 12.20
CA GLU A 512 7.09 31.59 12.29
C GLU A 512 6.49 32.55 13.33
N GLY A 513 7.27 32.99 14.32
CA GLY A 513 6.83 33.97 15.33
C GLY A 513 6.83 35.43 14.85
N ASP A 514 7.64 35.78 13.84
CA ASP A 514 7.77 37.15 13.31
C ASP A 514 6.82 37.45 12.13
N SER A 515 5.94 36.50 11.77
CA SER A 515 4.99 36.63 10.64
C SER A 515 3.52 36.56 11.06
N GLN A 516 3.17 36.93 12.29
CA GLN A 516 1.78 37.13 12.73
C GLN A 516 1.36 38.59 12.71
#